data_AF-A0AA39RH51-F1
#
_entry.id   AF-A0AA39RH51-F1
#
_cell.length_a   1.000
_cell.length_b   1.000
_cell.length_c   1.000
_cell.angle_alpha   90.00
_cell.angle_beta   90.00
_cell.angle_gamma   90.00
#
_symmetry.space_group_name_H-M   'P 1'
#
loop_
_entity.id
_entity.type
_entity.pdbx_description
1 polymer ?
#
loop_
_entity_poly.entity_id
_entity_poly.type
_entity_poly.pdbx_seq_one_letter_code
_entity_poly.pdbx_strand_id
1 'polypeptide(L)'
;MVVSMKQKFDKYWKGLDKTNNLLIIAVVLDPRYKFGYVKWRFDAFYGVTQSHSMFSSLKEVLVDLYEYSVTQYGSVSVRSNDDVSSFRSGLPETFHETGKFREVE
;
A
#
# COMPACT_ATOMS: atom_id res chain seq x y z
N MET A 1 12.34 -20.09 10.12
CA MET A 1 12.02 -18.69 9.76
C MET A 1 11.60 -18.52 8.30
N VAL A 2 12.34 -19.06 7.32
CA VAL A 2 11.99 -18.91 5.88
C VAL A 2 10.65 -19.59 5.52
N VAL A 3 10.37 -20.76 6.09
CA VAL A 3 9.13 -21.51 5.81
C VAL A 3 7.87 -20.77 6.29
N SER A 4 7.91 -20.14 7.46
CA SER A 4 6.76 -19.41 8.01
C SER A 4 6.52 -18.08 7.28
N MET A 5 7.57 -17.41 6.80
CA MET A 5 7.45 -16.25 5.91
C MET A 5 6.80 -16.64 4.57
N LYS A 6 7.24 -17.75 3.97
CA LYS A 6 6.69 -18.28 2.71
C LYS A 6 5.22 -18.67 2.85
N GLN A 7 4.83 -19.33 3.95
CA GLN A 7 3.42 -19.70 4.17
C GLN A 7 2.49 -18.49 4.23
N LYS A 8 2.93 -17.37 4.84
CA LYS A 8 2.15 -16.13 4.84
C LYS A 8 2.06 -15.52 3.45
N PHE A 9 3.16 -15.50 2.70
CA PHE A 9 3.16 -15.05 1.32
C PHE A 9 2.19 -15.86 0.46
N ASP A 10 2.35 -17.18 0.47
CA ASP A 10 1.50 -18.12 -0.29
C ASP A 10 0.03 -18.00 0.11
N LYS A 11 -0.30 -17.72 1.39
CA LYS A 11 -1.70 -17.53 1.83
C LYS A 11 -2.41 -16.38 1.11
N TYR A 12 -1.70 -15.29 0.85
CA TYR A 12 -2.24 -14.05 0.30
C TYR A 12 -2.04 -13.92 -1.22
N TRP A 13 -1.04 -14.62 -1.76
CA TRP A 13 -0.63 -14.61 -3.17
C TRP A 13 -0.88 -15.96 -3.86
N LYS A 14 -1.99 -16.66 -3.58
CA LYS A 14 -2.33 -18.00 -4.13
C LYS A 14 -2.56 -18.02 -5.66
N GLY A 15 -1.58 -17.60 -6.45
CA GLY A 15 -1.68 -17.44 -7.91
C GLY A 15 -2.52 -16.22 -8.31
N LEU A 16 -2.33 -15.72 -9.53
CA LEU A 16 -3.03 -14.52 -10.04
C LEU A 16 -4.55 -14.64 -9.93
N ASP A 17 -5.08 -15.85 -10.10
CA ASP A 17 -6.53 -16.12 -10.10
C ASP A 17 -7.18 -16.06 -8.70
N LYS A 18 -6.38 -16.17 -7.63
CA LYS A 18 -6.88 -16.16 -6.23
C LYS A 18 -6.15 -15.16 -5.35
N THR A 19 -5.36 -14.26 -5.95
CA THR A 19 -4.66 -13.19 -5.23
C THR A 19 -5.66 -12.13 -4.80
N ASN A 20 -5.51 -11.61 -3.57
CA ASN A 20 -6.36 -10.52 -3.11
C ASN A 20 -6.11 -9.27 -3.96
N ASN A 21 -7.17 -8.73 -4.59
CA ASN A 21 -7.10 -7.52 -5.41
C ASN A 21 -6.45 -6.33 -4.68
N LEU A 22 -6.61 -6.23 -3.36
CA LEU A 22 -5.97 -5.19 -2.55
C LEU A 22 -4.43 -5.27 -2.60
N LEU A 23 -3.85 -6.46 -2.71
CA LEU A 23 -2.39 -6.62 -2.82
C LEU A 23 -1.89 -6.18 -4.19
N ILE A 24 -2.66 -6.45 -5.24
CA ILE A 24 -2.36 -5.98 -6.60
C ILE A 24 -2.40 -4.46 -6.64
N ILE A 25 -3.45 -3.86 -6.07
CA ILE A 25 -3.58 -2.39 -5.97
C ILE A 25 -2.43 -1.81 -5.14
N ALA A 26 -2.07 -2.42 -4.02
CA ALA A 26 -0.95 -1.97 -3.19
C ALA A 26 0.38 -1.98 -3.97
N VAL A 27 0.64 -3.00 -4.79
CA VAL A 27 1.84 -3.07 -5.64
C VAL A 27 1.81 -2.02 -6.76
N VAL A 28 0.66 -1.79 -7.38
CA VAL A 28 0.49 -0.76 -8.42
C VAL A 28 0.63 0.65 -7.86
N LEU A 29 0.14 0.87 -6.64
CA LEU A 29 0.25 2.14 -5.93
C LEU A 29 1.59 2.30 -5.22
N ASP A 30 2.41 1.26 -5.12
CA ASP A 30 3.73 1.34 -4.52
C ASP A 30 4.55 2.40 -5.26
N PRO A 31 4.92 3.51 -4.57
CA PRO A 31 5.61 4.61 -5.21
C PRO A 31 6.90 4.17 -5.89
N ARG A 32 7.57 3.11 -5.42
CA ARG A 32 8.83 2.61 -5.99
C ARG A 32 8.63 2.06 -7.39
N TYR A 33 7.55 1.30 -7.60
CA TYR A 33 7.19 0.79 -8.93
C TYR A 33 6.60 1.89 -9.81
N LYS A 34 5.77 2.75 -9.25
CA LYS A 34 5.09 3.83 -9.99
C LYS A 34 6.07 4.91 -10.47
N PHE A 35 7.10 5.24 -9.69
CA PHE A 35 8.13 6.21 -10.09
C PHE A 35 8.96 5.73 -11.28
N GLY A 36 9.34 4.45 -11.31
CA GLY A 36 10.06 3.86 -12.44
C GLY A 36 9.24 3.92 -13.73
N TYR A 37 7.94 3.62 -13.64
CA TYR A 37 7.02 3.72 -14.78
C TYR A 37 6.87 5.16 -15.29
N VAL A 38 6.73 6.12 -14.39
CA VAL A 38 6.63 7.54 -14.72
C VAL A 38 7.90 8.03 -15.43
N LYS A 39 9.09 7.63 -14.95
CA LYS A 39 10.36 7.93 -15.63
C LYS A 39 10.37 7.38 -17.06
N TRP A 40 10.01 6.12 -17.23
CA TRP A 40 9.99 5.49 -18.56
C TRP A 40 9.04 6.19 -19.52
N ARG A 41 7.86 6.61 -19.05
CA ARG A 41 6.92 7.41 -19.84
C ARG A 41 7.49 8.78 -20.21
N PHE A 42 8.13 9.48 -19.27
CA PHE A 42 8.73 10.78 -19.57
C PHE A 42 9.90 10.66 -20.55
N ASP A 43 10.73 9.62 -20.42
CA ASP A 43 11.81 9.33 -21.36
C ASP A 43 11.24 9.12 -22.78
N ALA A 44 10.08 8.45 -22.90
CA ALA A 44 9.42 8.20 -24.17
C ALA A 44 8.76 9.44 -24.81
N PHE A 45 8.20 10.36 -24.02
CA PHE A 45 7.51 11.55 -24.54
C PHE A 45 8.43 12.75 -24.79
N TYR A 46 9.41 12.97 -23.90
CA TYR A 46 10.21 14.21 -23.89
C TYR A 46 11.70 13.96 -24.18
N GLY A 47 12.11 12.70 -24.29
CA GLY A 47 13.52 12.31 -24.40
C GLY A 47 14.24 12.35 -23.05
N VAL A 48 15.33 11.58 -22.96
CA VAL A 48 16.03 11.27 -21.70
C VAL A 48 16.52 12.53 -20.96
N THR A 49 16.99 13.54 -21.70
CA THR A 49 17.59 14.75 -21.12
C THR A 49 16.57 15.63 -20.41
N GLN A 50 15.42 15.89 -21.04
CA GLN A 50 14.33 16.68 -20.43
C GLN A 50 13.62 15.88 -19.33
N SER A 51 13.40 14.60 -19.57
CA SER A 51 12.80 13.68 -18.59
C SER A 51 13.58 13.67 -17.27
N HIS A 52 14.92 13.63 -17.32
CA HIS A 52 15.73 13.65 -16.11
C HIS A 52 15.51 14.93 -15.28
N SER A 53 15.45 16.10 -15.92
CA SER A 53 15.19 17.36 -15.23
C SER A 53 13.80 17.37 -14.57
N MET A 54 12.77 16.97 -15.30
CA MET A 54 11.40 16.93 -14.77
C MET A 54 11.28 15.91 -13.63
N PHE A 55 11.96 14.77 -13.75
CA PHE A 55 11.96 13.72 -12.75
C PHE A 55 12.68 14.13 -11.46
N SER A 56 13.77 14.90 -11.56
CA SER A 56 14.44 15.50 -10.40
C SER A 56 13.53 16.47 -9.66
N SER A 57 12.86 17.38 -10.37
CA SER A 57 11.90 18.31 -9.74
C SER A 57 10.72 17.58 -9.08
N LEU A 58 10.24 16.50 -9.70
CA LEU A 58 9.20 15.66 -9.09
C LEU A 58 9.67 14.97 -7.80
N LYS A 59 10.95 14.59 -7.70
CA LYS A 59 11.51 14.05 -6.45
C LYS A 59 11.59 15.12 -5.37
N GLU A 60 12.04 16.32 -5.71
CA GLU A 60 12.12 17.44 -4.76
C GLU A 60 10.74 17.73 -4.15
N VAL A 61 9.71 17.90 -4.98
CA VAL A 61 8.33 18.11 -4.50
C VAL A 61 7.85 16.97 -3.59
N LEU A 62 8.22 15.72 -3.88
CA LEU A 62 7.83 14.58 -3.06
C LEU A 62 8.55 14.57 -1.70
N VAL A 63 9.82 14.99 -1.67
CA VAL A 63 10.59 15.15 -0.44
C VAL A 63 10.00 16.30 0.40
N ASP A 64 9.70 17.44 -0.21
CA ASP A 64 9.08 18.58 0.46
C ASP A 64 7.73 18.21 1.07
N LEU A 65 6.91 17.46 0.32
CA LEU A 65 5.63 16.96 0.83
C LEU A 65 5.82 16.01 2.01
N TYR A 66 6.83 15.15 1.96
CA TYR A 66 7.16 14.25 3.06
C TYR A 66 7.60 15.05 4.29
N GLU A 67 8.51 16.01 4.14
CA GLU A 67 8.94 16.89 5.24
C GLU A 67 7.77 17.69 5.81
N TYR A 68 6.86 18.19 4.98
CA TYR A 68 5.64 18.85 5.44
C TYR A 68 4.75 17.90 6.25
N SER A 69 4.56 16.66 5.81
CA SER A 69 3.79 15.68 6.57
C SER A 69 4.44 15.34 7.92
N VAL A 70 5.77 15.26 7.96
CA VAL A 70 6.53 15.01 9.19
C VAL A 70 6.51 16.23 10.13
N THR A 71 6.53 17.45 9.63
CA THR A 71 6.41 18.64 10.49
C THR A 71 5.00 18.79 11.07
N GLN A 72 3.96 18.52 10.28
CA GLN A 72 2.56 18.62 10.71
C GLN A 72 2.12 17.50 11.65
N TYR A 73 2.63 16.28 11.47
CA TYR A 73 2.20 15.10 12.23
C TYR A 73 3.32 14.43 13.05
N GLY A 74 4.58 14.88 12.93
CA GLY A 74 5.72 14.34 13.67
C GLY A 74 5.87 14.90 15.08
N SER A 75 5.05 15.90 15.46
CA SER A 75 4.83 16.25 16.87
C SER A 75 3.67 15.44 17.45
N VAL A 76 3.72 14.11 17.35
CA VAL A 76 3.08 13.26 18.35
C VAL A 76 4.09 13.10 19.47
N SER A 77 4.11 14.06 20.40
CA SER A 77 4.59 13.76 21.74
C SER A 77 3.73 12.59 22.22
N VAL A 78 4.35 11.42 22.37
CA VAL A 78 3.74 10.25 23.02
C VAL A 78 3.47 10.67 24.46
N ARG A 79 2.33 11.30 24.70
CA ARG A 79 1.72 11.28 26.02
C ARG A 79 1.23 9.85 26.15
N SER A 80 1.91 9.10 27.01
CA SER A 80 1.42 7.81 27.50
C SER A 80 0.03 8.05 28.07
N ASN A 81 -1.00 7.76 27.29
CA ASN A 81 -2.37 7.68 27.76
C ASN A 81 -2.78 6.23 27.54
N ASP A 82 -2.73 5.49 28.64
CA ASP A 82 -3.52 4.28 28.81
C ASP A 82 -4.98 4.67 28.61
N ASP A 83 -5.56 4.41 27.43
CA ASP A 83 -7.00 4.21 27.25
C ASP A 83 -7.30 3.77 25.82
N VAL A 84 -7.43 2.46 25.65
CA VAL A 84 -8.07 1.84 24.48
C VAL A 84 -9.58 2.07 24.62
N SER A 85 -10.16 2.89 23.76
CA SER A 85 -11.51 2.63 23.20
C SER A 85 -11.91 3.67 22.16
N SER A 86 -12.64 3.19 21.16
CA SER A 86 -13.46 3.96 20.22
C SER A 86 -12.81 4.42 18.91
N PHE A 87 -12.47 3.45 18.05
CA PHE A 87 -12.64 3.58 16.60
C PHE A 87 -13.51 2.42 16.10
N ARG A 88 -14.74 2.33 16.62
CA ARG A 88 -15.81 1.56 15.97
C ARG A 88 -17.05 2.43 15.91
N SER A 89 -17.19 3.18 14.82
CA SER A 89 -18.50 3.65 14.39
C SER A 89 -18.44 4.13 12.93
N GLY A 90 -18.77 3.24 12.00
CA GLY A 90 -19.19 3.67 10.67
C GLY A 90 -18.83 2.79 9.49
N LEU A 91 -19.16 1.49 9.50
CA LEU A 91 -19.52 0.79 8.26
C LEU A 91 -20.41 -0.43 8.56
N PRO A 92 -21.54 -0.63 7.85
CA PRO A 92 -22.52 -1.65 8.20
C PRO A 92 -21.99 -3.06 7.93
N GLU A 93 -21.95 -3.88 8.99
CA GLU A 93 -21.76 -5.33 8.89
C GLU A 93 -22.97 -5.95 8.21
N THR A 94 -22.83 -6.32 6.93
CA THR A 94 -23.69 -7.34 6.31
C THR A 94 -22.87 -8.22 5.39
N PHE A 95 -22.30 -9.30 5.92
CA PHE A 95 -22.07 -10.54 5.17
C PHE A 95 -22.39 -11.70 6.11
N HIS A 96 -23.60 -12.21 5.97
CA HIS A 96 -24.15 -13.32 6.72
C HIS A 96 -23.46 -14.61 6.26
N GLU A 97 -22.66 -15.22 7.13
CA GLU A 97 -22.20 -16.60 6.97
C GLU A 97 -23.40 -17.53 7.10
N THR A 98 -23.75 -18.27 6.05
CA THR A 98 -24.62 -19.45 6.15
C THR A 98 -24.34 -20.40 5.01
N GLY A 99 -24.14 -21.68 5.34
CA GLY A 99 -24.04 -22.78 4.39
C GLY A 99 -22.91 -23.74 4.73
N LYS A 100 -22.97 -24.40 5.89
CA LYS A 100 -23.48 -25.78 6.04
C LYS A 100 -22.51 -26.83 5.49
N PHE A 101 -21.70 -27.35 6.42
CA PHE A 101 -21.00 -28.63 6.32
C PHE A 101 -21.99 -29.69 5.81
N ARG A 102 -21.64 -30.33 4.69
CA ARG A 102 -22.22 -31.61 4.31
C ARG A 102 -21.26 -32.70 4.77
N GLU A 103 -21.85 -33.66 5.46
CA GLU A 103 -21.24 -34.90 5.95
C GLU A 103 -20.51 -35.65 4.83
N VAL A 104 -19.42 -36.31 5.21
CA VAL A 104 -18.80 -37.40 4.45
C VAL A 104 -18.99 -38.64 5.33
N GLU A 105 -19.69 -39.62 4.77
CA GLU A 105 -19.79 -41.06 5.08
C GLU A 105 -19.65 -41.53 6.54
#